data_AF-S4RZZ4-F1
#
_entry.id   AF-S4RZZ4-F1
#
_cell.length_a   1.000
_cell.length_b   1.000
_cell.length_c   1.000
_cell.angle_alpha   90.00
_cell.angle_beta   90.00
_cell.angle_gamma   90.00
#
_symmetry.space_group_name_H-M   'P 1'
#
loop_
_entity.id
_entity.type
_entity.pdbx_description
1 polymer ?
#
loop_
_entity_poly.entity_id
_entity_poly.type
_entity_poly.pdbx_seq_one_letter_code
_entity_poly.pdbx_strand_id
1 'polypeptide(L)'
;TPAMSGARGQVSRTLFIIGIPKHLDKEDILKSHFYEAYPSCTITDVQFCYNVEKLIKLDKERKKAAKARAYYDNMTDETMRPKMYGELCCCDCYGYRKVNALEFYTALESRLTDECEEEKRKIPDNPLGMAFVTFHDDKSATQNLTTESLAIVVGCAKLPALEVPGIWRGCLGSPKTSSFGDMLRSKHWGVKYAPDPNSIIWENLTVQGFSWWVKVIVLNTFLFILLFFFSTPSIVVNTIDKFNVTKPVESLNSPIITQFLPTLLLWTFSSLLPLLVYYSVFLEAHWTRSSENRATM
;
A
#
# COMPACT_ATOMS: atom_id res chain seq x y z
N THR A 1 21.47 19.99 17.74
CA THR A 1 20.25 19.24 18.06
C THR A 1 19.10 19.83 17.26
N PRO A 2 18.75 19.26 16.10
CA PRO A 2 17.75 19.88 15.24
C PRO A 2 16.36 19.67 15.84
N ALA A 3 15.62 20.77 15.83
CA ALA A 3 14.33 20.94 16.46
C ALA A 3 13.25 20.08 15.80
N MET A 4 12.39 19.51 16.64
CA MET A 4 11.06 19.04 16.27
C MET A 4 10.25 20.23 15.77
N SER A 5 10.24 20.48 14.46
CA SER A 5 9.26 21.38 13.85
C SER A 5 7.94 20.60 13.69
N GLY A 6 7.03 20.83 14.63
CA GLY A 6 5.66 20.36 14.55
C GLY A 6 5.00 20.73 13.22
N ALA A 7 4.21 19.78 12.72
CA ALA A 7 3.36 19.90 11.55
C ALA A 7 2.47 21.14 11.63
N ARG A 8 2.92 22.24 11.03
CA ARG A 8 2.02 23.29 10.54
C ARG A 8 1.42 22.76 9.24
N GLY A 9 0.09 22.61 9.22
CA GLY A 9 -0.67 22.11 8.07
C GLY A 9 -0.30 22.88 6.81
N GLN A 10 0.51 22.26 5.97
CA GLN A 10 0.78 22.76 4.64
C GLN A 10 -0.50 22.50 3.85
N VAL A 11 -1.29 23.56 3.65
CA VAL A 11 -2.46 23.52 2.77
C VAL A 11 -1.92 23.17 1.38
N SER A 12 -2.16 21.94 0.95
CA SER A 12 -1.79 21.51 -0.39
C SER A 12 -2.76 22.14 -1.38
N ARG A 13 -2.24 22.78 -2.43
CA ARG A 13 -3.01 23.26 -3.59
C ARG A 13 -3.70 22.14 -4.36
N THR A 14 -3.30 20.91 -4.09
CA THR A 14 -3.78 19.73 -4.80
C THR A 14 -4.74 18.95 -3.91
N LEU A 15 -5.90 18.64 -4.46
CA LEU A 15 -6.88 17.75 -3.85
C LEU A 15 -6.77 16.36 -4.45
N PHE A 16 -6.91 15.34 -3.61
CA PHE A 16 -7.03 13.96 -4.00
C PHE A 16 -8.50 13.54 -3.92
N ILE A 17 -9.07 13.20 -5.07
CA ILE A 17 -10.48 12.84 -5.25
C ILE A 17 -10.57 11.34 -5.54
N ILE A 18 -11.45 10.65 -4.82
CA ILE A 18 -11.70 9.21 -4.93
C ILE A 18 -13.17 8.99 -5.27
N GLY A 19 -13.48 8.01 -6.13
CA GLY A 19 -14.86 7.64 -6.47
C GLY A 19 -15.34 8.23 -7.80
N ILE A 20 -14.41 8.67 -8.65
CA ILE A 20 -14.69 9.08 -10.01
C ILE A 20 -15.02 7.83 -10.83
N PRO A 21 -16.10 7.81 -11.63
CA PRO A 21 -16.40 6.69 -12.50
C PRO A 21 -15.25 6.41 -13.47
N LYS A 22 -14.80 5.15 -13.52
CA LYS A 22 -13.61 4.72 -14.29
C LYS A 22 -13.66 5.05 -15.79
N HIS A 23 -14.84 5.13 -16.38
CA HIS A 23 -15.04 5.45 -17.79
C HIS A 23 -14.98 6.96 -18.10
N LEU A 24 -14.83 7.81 -17.08
CA LEU A 24 -14.77 9.27 -17.18
C LEU A 24 -13.37 9.76 -16.79
N ASP A 25 -12.38 9.32 -17.56
CA ASP A 25 -10.96 9.66 -17.42
C ASP A 25 -10.55 10.90 -18.25
N LYS A 26 -11.54 11.71 -18.66
CA LYS A 26 -11.32 12.94 -19.44
C LYS A 26 -11.26 14.15 -18.53
N GLU A 27 -10.18 14.92 -18.68
CA GLU A 27 -9.94 16.14 -17.92
C GLU A 27 -11.03 17.19 -18.16
N ASP A 28 -11.53 17.32 -19.39
CA ASP A 28 -12.54 18.32 -19.78
C ASP A 28 -13.79 18.23 -18.93
N ILE A 29 -14.28 17.02 -18.67
CA ILE A 29 -15.50 16.77 -17.90
C ILE A 29 -15.31 17.23 -16.45
N LEU A 30 -14.15 16.94 -15.87
CA LEU A 30 -13.86 17.34 -14.50
C LEU A 30 -13.67 18.86 -14.39
N LYS A 31 -12.96 19.47 -15.34
CA LYS A 31 -12.81 20.93 -15.42
C LYS A 31 -14.16 21.63 -15.58
N SER A 32 -15.04 21.15 -16.45
CA SER A 32 -16.39 21.70 -16.62
C SER A 32 -17.23 21.57 -15.35
N HIS A 33 -17.16 20.43 -14.65
CA HIS A 33 -17.86 20.25 -13.38
C HIS A 33 -17.45 21.30 -12.34
N PHE A 34 -16.15 21.49 -12.15
CA PHE A 34 -15.63 22.48 -11.19
C PHE A 34 -15.87 23.91 -11.63
N TYR A 35 -15.82 24.21 -12.93
CA TYR A 35 -16.14 25.55 -13.44
C TYR A 35 -17.60 25.93 -13.14
N GLU A 36 -18.53 25.00 -13.32
CA GLU A 36 -19.96 25.22 -13.08
C GLU A 36 -20.31 25.22 -11.58
N ALA A 37 -19.80 24.24 -10.82
CA ALA A 37 -20.10 24.12 -9.39
C ALA A 37 -19.33 25.15 -8.54
N TYR A 38 -18.11 25.52 -8.96
CA TYR A 38 -17.17 26.36 -8.22
C TYR A 38 -16.53 27.45 -9.10
N PRO A 39 -17.29 28.47 -9.55
CA PRO A 39 -16.76 29.51 -10.44
C PRO A 39 -15.62 30.34 -9.84
N SER A 40 -15.50 30.38 -8.50
CA SER A 40 -14.41 31.06 -7.78
C SER A 40 -13.10 30.27 -7.76
N CYS A 41 -13.09 29.03 -8.25
CA CYS A 41 -11.92 28.16 -8.25
C CYS A 41 -11.39 27.98 -9.67
N THR A 42 -10.09 28.19 -9.84
CA THR A 42 -9.40 27.92 -11.10
C THR A 42 -8.53 26.67 -10.96
N ILE A 43 -8.76 25.70 -11.86
CA ILE A 43 -7.97 24.47 -11.94
C ILE A 43 -6.78 24.71 -12.87
N THR A 44 -5.60 24.37 -12.39
CA THR A 44 -4.35 24.41 -13.17
C THR A 44 -4.15 23.10 -13.91
N ASP A 45 -4.30 21.97 -13.20
CA ASP A 45 -3.93 20.65 -13.72
C ASP A 45 -4.82 19.55 -13.12
N VAL A 46 -5.08 18.51 -13.91
CA VAL A 46 -5.80 17.30 -13.49
C VAL A 46 -5.00 16.07 -13.91
N GLN A 47 -4.61 15.26 -12.92
CA GLN A 47 -3.89 14.01 -13.13
C GLN A 47 -4.72 12.81 -12.66
N PHE A 48 -5.17 11.97 -13.60
CA PHE A 48 -5.86 10.74 -13.27
C PHE A 48 -4.88 9.65 -12.79
N CYS A 49 -5.35 8.81 -11.87
CA CYS A 49 -4.59 7.68 -11.36
C CYS A 49 -4.92 6.41 -12.13
N TYR A 50 -3.88 5.68 -12.52
CA TYR A 50 -3.98 4.42 -13.26
C TYR A 50 -3.29 3.28 -12.51
N ASN A 51 -3.64 2.04 -12.87
CA ASN A 51 -2.95 0.87 -12.34
C ASN A 51 -1.53 0.79 -12.90
N VAL A 52 -0.55 1.08 -12.04
CA VAL A 52 0.89 1.04 -12.38
C VAL A 52 1.66 -0.04 -11.60
N GLU A 53 0.97 -0.89 -10.86
CA GLU A 53 1.60 -1.86 -9.95
C GLU A 53 2.56 -2.81 -10.70
N LYS A 54 2.09 -3.38 -11.82
CA LYS A 54 2.91 -4.30 -12.63
C LYS A 54 4.08 -3.57 -13.30
N LEU A 55 3.87 -2.35 -13.81
CA LEU A 55 4.93 -1.55 -14.42
C LEU A 55 6.04 -1.23 -13.41
N ILE A 56 5.70 -0.85 -12.17
CA ILE A 56 6.69 -0.55 -11.14
C ILE A 56 7.49 -1.81 -10.77
N LYS A 57 6.84 -2.97 -10.68
CA LYS A 57 7.51 -4.27 -10.45
C LYS A 57 8.51 -4.59 -11.57
N LEU A 58 8.10 -4.47 -12.82
CA LEU A 58 8.97 -4.71 -13.98
C LEU A 58 10.14 -3.71 -14.03
N ASP A 59 9.89 -2.41 -13.80
CA ASP A 59 10.96 -1.40 -13.78
C ASP A 59 11.96 -1.63 -12.64
N LYS A 60 11.50 -2.12 -11.48
CA LYS A 60 12.36 -2.51 -10.36
C LYS A 60 13.26 -3.68 -10.74
N GLU A 61 12.73 -4.68 -11.45
CA GLU A 61 13.52 -5.81 -11.97
C GLU A 61 14.50 -5.36 -13.06
N ARG A 62 14.06 -4.50 -13.98
CA ARG A 62 14.90 -3.92 -15.03
C ARG A 62 16.06 -3.14 -14.44
N LYS A 63 15.82 -2.31 -13.42
CA LYS A 63 16.87 -1.59 -12.68
C LYS A 63 17.84 -2.53 -11.96
N LYS A 64 17.36 -3.66 -11.41
CA LYS A 64 18.24 -4.69 -10.84
C LYS A 64 19.12 -5.35 -11.91
N ALA A 65 18.54 -5.68 -13.07
CA ALA A 65 19.27 -6.25 -14.20
C ALA A 65 20.33 -5.27 -14.74
N ALA A 66 19.97 -4.00 -14.93
CA ALA A 66 20.91 -2.96 -15.37
C ALA A 66 22.06 -2.74 -14.39
N LYS A 67 21.79 -2.75 -13.08
CA LYS A 67 22.84 -2.70 -12.04
C LYS A 67 23.76 -3.92 -12.10
N ALA A 68 23.20 -5.11 -12.31
CA ALA A 68 24.00 -6.31 -12.45
C ALA A 68 24.82 -6.29 -13.75
N ARG A 69 24.26 -5.85 -14.88
CA ARG A 69 25.00 -5.64 -16.13
C ARG A 69 26.19 -4.71 -15.92
N ALA A 70 25.97 -3.55 -15.31
CA ALA A 70 27.01 -2.56 -15.03
C ALA A 70 28.11 -3.09 -14.08
N TYR A 71 27.77 -4.02 -13.19
CA TYR A 71 28.75 -4.70 -12.34
C TYR A 71 29.67 -5.61 -13.16
N TYR A 72 29.10 -6.45 -14.03
CA TYR A 72 29.87 -7.38 -14.86
C TYR A 72 30.54 -6.74 -16.08
N ASP A 73 30.20 -5.50 -16.43
CA ASP A 73 30.82 -4.76 -17.55
C ASP A 73 32.35 -4.59 -17.37
N ASN A 74 32.80 -4.50 -16.11
CA ASN A 74 34.22 -4.38 -15.76
C ASN A 74 34.91 -5.73 -15.51
N MET A 75 34.18 -6.85 -15.59
CA MET A 75 34.67 -8.20 -15.30
C MET A 75 34.62 -9.04 -16.59
N THR A 76 35.79 -9.34 -17.16
CA THR A 76 35.90 -10.13 -18.39
C THR A 76 35.71 -11.62 -18.10
N ASP A 77 34.90 -12.30 -18.93
CA ASP A 77 34.65 -13.75 -18.93
C ASP A 77 34.09 -14.37 -17.63
N GLU A 78 33.39 -13.61 -16.80
CA GLU A 78 32.69 -14.19 -15.65
C GLU A 78 31.44 -14.97 -16.08
N THR A 79 31.49 -16.28 -15.85
CA THR A 79 30.34 -17.17 -16.03
C THR A 79 29.57 -17.30 -14.72
N MET A 80 28.25 -17.06 -14.74
CA MET A 80 27.40 -17.19 -13.57
C MET A 80 26.30 -18.25 -13.76
N ARG A 81 25.68 -18.66 -12.65
CA ARG A 81 24.42 -19.42 -12.65
C ARG A 81 23.25 -18.44 -12.50
N PRO A 82 22.27 -18.41 -13.42
CA PRO A 82 21.11 -17.53 -13.31
C PRO A 82 20.36 -17.77 -11.99
N LYS A 83 19.93 -16.66 -11.38
CA LYS A 83 19.41 -16.61 -10.00
C LYS A 83 18.12 -17.39 -9.74
N MET A 84 17.52 -18.01 -10.75
CA MET A 84 16.23 -18.69 -10.61
C MET A 84 16.28 -19.86 -9.61
N TYR A 85 17.45 -20.49 -9.37
CA TYR A 85 17.58 -21.62 -8.45
C TYR A 85 18.95 -21.72 -7.72
N GLY A 86 19.74 -20.64 -7.69
CA GLY A 86 21.12 -20.66 -7.18
C GLY A 86 21.28 -20.74 -5.66
N GLU A 87 20.21 -20.52 -4.89
CA GLU A 87 20.27 -20.42 -3.41
C GLU A 87 19.97 -21.75 -2.69
N LEU A 88 19.42 -22.76 -3.39
CA LEU A 88 18.91 -23.98 -2.75
C LEU A 88 19.83 -25.22 -2.87
N CYS A 89 20.81 -25.22 -3.78
CA CYS A 89 21.80 -26.31 -3.92
C CYS A 89 23.16 -25.76 -4.33
N CYS A 90 24.20 -26.10 -3.56
CA CYS A 90 25.61 -25.85 -3.88
C CYS A 90 26.18 -26.80 -4.95
N CYS A 91 25.31 -27.48 -5.71
CA CYS A 91 25.61 -28.69 -6.47
C CYS A 91 25.27 -28.50 -7.97
N ASP A 92 26.11 -29.00 -8.90
CA ASP A 92 25.86 -28.97 -10.37
C ASP A 92 24.76 -29.95 -10.84
N CYS A 93 23.91 -30.45 -9.93
CA CYS A 93 23.05 -31.61 -10.17
C CYS A 93 21.81 -31.34 -11.04
N TYR A 94 21.52 -30.09 -11.42
CA TYR A 94 20.27 -29.72 -12.10
C TYR A 94 20.42 -29.18 -13.54
N GLY A 95 21.54 -29.44 -14.21
CA GLY A 95 21.67 -29.17 -15.66
C GLY A 95 21.68 -27.68 -16.04
N TYR A 96 21.84 -26.78 -15.08
CA TYR A 96 21.96 -25.35 -15.35
C TYR A 96 23.36 -25.04 -15.88
N ARG A 97 23.45 -24.80 -17.19
CA ARG A 97 24.68 -24.39 -17.86
C ARG A 97 25.12 -23.02 -17.32
N LYS A 98 26.41 -22.90 -16.97
CA LYS A 98 27.04 -21.61 -16.68
C LYS A 98 26.94 -20.73 -17.94
N VAL A 99 26.39 -19.54 -17.80
CA VAL A 99 26.21 -18.59 -18.91
C VAL A 99 27.10 -17.37 -18.67
N ASN A 100 27.51 -16.71 -19.75
CA ASN A 100 28.21 -15.43 -19.64
C ASN A 100 27.28 -14.41 -18.92
N ALA A 101 27.75 -13.84 -17.82
CA ALA A 101 26.94 -12.97 -16.98
C ALA A 101 26.52 -11.69 -17.73
N LEU A 102 27.43 -11.10 -18.50
CA LEU A 102 27.20 -9.87 -19.24
C LEU A 102 26.15 -10.08 -20.34
N GLU A 103 26.27 -11.15 -21.14
CA GLU A 103 25.30 -11.50 -22.18
C GLU A 103 23.92 -11.76 -21.58
N PHE A 104 23.85 -12.53 -20.48
CA PHE A 104 22.59 -12.82 -19.79
C PHE A 104 21.89 -11.56 -19.29
N TYR A 105 22.60 -10.66 -18.59
CA TYR A 105 21.99 -9.45 -18.04
C TYR A 105 21.64 -8.44 -19.12
N THR A 106 22.39 -8.40 -20.23
CA THR A 106 22.06 -7.57 -21.40
C THR A 106 20.76 -8.03 -22.05
N ALA A 107 20.61 -9.34 -22.31
CA ALA A 107 19.38 -9.91 -22.85
C ALA A 107 18.19 -9.74 -21.88
N LEU A 108 18.42 -9.93 -20.57
CA LEU A 108 17.39 -9.76 -19.54
C LEU A 108 16.90 -8.32 -19.46
N GLU A 109 17.81 -7.34 -19.50
CA GLU A 109 17.44 -5.92 -19.50
C GLU A 109 16.66 -5.53 -20.74
N SER A 110 17.05 -6.01 -21.92
CA SER A 110 16.30 -5.77 -23.17
C SER A 110 14.88 -6.32 -23.04
N ARG A 111 14.73 -7.60 -22.64
CA ARG A 111 13.42 -8.23 -22.46
C ARG A 111 12.55 -7.47 -21.46
N LEU A 112 13.10 -7.08 -20.31
CA LEU A 112 12.37 -6.32 -19.30
C LEU A 112 12.02 -4.90 -19.76
N THR A 113 12.79 -4.32 -20.68
CA THR A 113 12.48 -3.03 -21.30
C THR A 113 11.28 -3.17 -22.24
N ASP A 114 11.26 -4.21 -23.07
CA ASP A 114 10.14 -4.50 -23.98
C ASP A 114 8.85 -4.78 -23.19
N GLU A 115 8.94 -5.59 -22.12
CA GLU A 115 7.80 -5.85 -21.23
C GLU A 115 7.31 -4.59 -20.51
N CYS A 116 8.21 -3.68 -20.09
CA CYS A 116 7.84 -2.39 -19.52
C CYS A 116 7.05 -1.53 -20.52
N GLU A 117 7.53 -1.40 -21.76
CA GLU A 117 6.87 -0.59 -22.78
C GLU A 117 5.51 -1.18 -23.17
N GLU A 118 5.40 -2.51 -23.27
CA GLU A 118 4.13 -3.18 -23.53
C GLU A 118 3.12 -2.95 -22.40
N GLU A 119 3.54 -3.06 -21.13
CA GLU A 119 2.65 -2.75 -20.00
C GLU A 119 2.28 -1.27 -19.95
N LYS A 120 3.19 -0.36 -20.31
CA LYS A 120 2.92 1.07 -20.38
C LYS A 120 1.80 1.42 -21.36
N ARG A 121 1.68 0.67 -22.47
CA ARG A 121 0.58 0.84 -23.43
C ARG A 121 -0.79 0.45 -22.87
N LYS A 122 -0.84 -0.45 -21.88
CA LYS A 122 -2.09 -0.95 -21.24
C LYS A 122 -2.56 -0.11 -20.05
N ILE A 123 -1.76 0.87 -19.62
CA ILE A 123 -2.07 1.72 -18.45
C ILE A 123 -3.35 2.54 -18.65
N PRO A 124 -3.56 3.22 -19.80
CA PRO A 124 -4.77 4.05 -19.99
C PRO A 124 -6.06 3.25 -19.89
N ASP A 125 -6.04 1.97 -20.27
CA ASP A 125 -7.22 1.09 -20.23
C ASP A 125 -7.63 0.69 -18.80
N ASN A 126 -6.79 0.97 -17.80
CA ASN A 126 -6.99 0.56 -16.40
C ASN A 126 -7.01 1.76 -15.42
N PRO A 127 -8.00 2.66 -15.52
CA PRO A 127 -8.15 3.78 -14.59
C PRO A 127 -8.65 3.32 -13.22
N LEU A 128 -8.13 3.96 -12.17
CA LEU A 128 -8.45 3.63 -10.78
C LEU A 128 -9.67 4.39 -10.22
N GLY A 129 -10.22 5.35 -10.96
CA GLY A 129 -11.32 6.20 -10.48
C GLY A 129 -10.88 7.19 -9.39
N MET A 130 -9.63 7.64 -9.46
CA MET A 130 -9.05 8.64 -8.57
C MET A 130 -8.32 9.70 -9.41
N ALA A 131 -8.29 10.94 -8.92
CA ALA A 131 -7.58 12.02 -9.58
C ALA A 131 -6.96 12.98 -8.57
N PHE A 132 -5.84 13.57 -8.96
CA PHE A 132 -5.24 14.72 -8.32
C PHE A 132 -5.64 15.97 -9.09
N VAL A 133 -6.26 16.93 -8.42
CA VAL A 133 -6.70 18.20 -9.02
C VAL A 133 -5.95 19.33 -8.34
N THR A 134 -5.14 20.04 -9.11
CA THR A 134 -4.33 21.17 -8.62
C THR A 134 -5.02 22.48 -8.93
N PHE A 135 -5.22 23.29 -7.90
CA PHE A 135 -5.82 24.62 -7.99
C PHE A 135 -4.74 25.71 -8.06
N HIS A 136 -5.09 26.84 -8.67
CA HIS A 136 -4.18 27.99 -8.74
C HIS A 136 -3.95 28.65 -7.37
N ASP A 137 -4.99 28.80 -6.56
CA ASP A 137 -4.93 29.47 -5.25
C ASP A 137 -5.14 28.50 -4.08
N ASP A 138 -4.35 28.67 -3.01
CA ASP A 138 -4.40 27.86 -1.78
C ASP A 138 -5.76 28.00 -1.07
N LYS A 139 -6.36 29.20 -1.19
CA LYS A 139 -7.67 29.51 -0.60
C LYS A 139 -8.80 28.75 -1.28
N SER A 140 -8.70 28.52 -2.60
CA SER A 140 -9.68 27.75 -3.37
C SER A 140 -9.71 26.28 -2.95
N ALA A 141 -8.54 25.66 -2.75
CA ALA A 141 -8.45 24.30 -2.23
C ALA A 141 -9.04 24.18 -0.81
N THR A 142 -8.78 25.18 0.04
CA THR A 142 -9.32 25.24 1.41
C THR A 142 -10.84 25.41 1.43
N GLN A 143 -11.40 26.30 0.61
CA GLN A 143 -12.85 26.55 0.54
C GLN A 143 -13.64 25.32 0.08
N ASN A 144 -13.12 24.56 -0.88
CA ASN A 144 -13.77 23.33 -1.37
C ASN A 144 -13.79 22.25 -0.27
N LEU A 145 -12.72 22.14 0.51
CA LEU A 145 -12.71 21.23 1.66
C LEU A 145 -13.60 21.74 2.81
N THR A 146 -13.58 23.01 3.19
CA THR A 146 -14.41 23.49 4.32
C THR A 146 -15.91 23.45 4.03
N THR A 147 -16.32 23.54 2.77
CA THR A 147 -17.73 23.54 2.38
C THR A 147 -18.27 22.12 2.11
N GLU A 148 -17.44 21.17 1.63
CA GLU A 148 -17.90 19.83 1.24
C GLU A 148 -17.30 18.66 2.04
N SER A 149 -16.11 18.79 2.64
CA SER A 149 -15.44 17.65 3.28
C SER A 149 -16.06 17.22 4.61
N LEU A 150 -16.88 18.06 5.26
CA LEU A 150 -17.62 17.63 6.45
C LEU A 150 -18.86 16.78 6.08
N ALA A 151 -19.48 16.99 4.91
CA ALA A 151 -20.66 16.23 4.48
C ALA A 151 -20.30 14.86 3.90
N ILE A 152 -19.18 14.74 3.19
CA ILE A 152 -18.86 13.52 2.44
C ILE A 152 -17.97 12.54 3.24
N VAL A 153 -17.22 13.01 4.23
CA VAL A 153 -16.48 12.12 5.16
C VAL A 153 -17.41 11.46 6.19
N VAL A 154 -18.60 12.01 6.44
CA VAL A 154 -19.56 11.51 7.43
C VAL A 154 -20.67 10.63 6.79
N GLY A 155 -20.76 10.57 5.47
CA GLY A 155 -21.82 9.87 4.74
C GLY A 155 -21.72 8.34 4.64
N CYS A 156 -20.79 7.67 5.34
CA CYS A 156 -20.59 6.21 5.19
C CYS A 156 -20.19 5.45 6.46
N ALA A 157 -20.70 5.86 7.62
CA ALA A 157 -20.88 4.93 8.74
C ALA A 157 -22.36 4.88 9.10
N LYS A 158 -23.11 3.92 8.51
CA LYS A 158 -24.29 3.36 9.17
C LYS A 158 -23.79 2.60 10.42
N LEU A 159 -23.37 3.33 11.45
CA LEU A 159 -23.25 2.80 12.80
C LEU A 159 -24.57 3.11 13.52
N PRO A 160 -25.21 2.11 14.14
CA PRO A 160 -26.41 2.36 14.94
C PRO A 160 -26.05 3.32 16.08
N ALA A 161 -26.92 4.31 16.26
CA ALA A 161 -26.96 5.34 17.29
C ALA A 161 -26.01 5.12 18.49
N LEU A 162 -24.90 5.85 18.51
CA LEU A 162 -24.23 6.21 19.76
C LEU A 162 -24.38 7.72 19.91
N GLU A 163 -25.23 8.12 20.85
CA GLU A 163 -25.46 9.52 21.22
C GLU A 163 -24.20 10.07 21.88
N VAL A 164 -23.33 10.72 21.09
CA VAL A 164 -22.23 11.52 21.63
C VAL A 164 -22.68 12.98 21.64
N PRO A 165 -22.95 13.59 22.80
CA PRO A 165 -23.39 14.97 22.88
C PRO A 165 -22.21 15.90 22.56
N GLY A 166 -22.32 16.67 21.47
CA GLY A 166 -21.35 17.74 21.15
C GLY A 166 -20.97 17.95 19.68
N ILE A 167 -21.45 17.14 18.73
CA ILE A 167 -21.18 17.36 17.30
C ILE A 167 -22.31 18.20 16.68
N TRP A 168 -21.96 19.43 16.27
CA TRP A 168 -22.84 20.39 15.61
C TRP A 168 -23.51 19.80 14.37
N ARG A 169 -24.83 19.62 14.44
CA ARG A 169 -25.69 19.01 13.42
C ARG A 169 -26.59 20.05 12.74
N GLY A 170 -26.00 21.16 12.29
CA GLY A 170 -26.70 22.18 11.49
C GLY A 170 -25.67 22.95 10.67
N CYS A 171 -25.91 23.07 9.36
CA CYS A 171 -25.06 23.76 8.36
C CYS A 171 -24.02 22.91 7.59
N LEU A 172 -24.29 21.63 7.30
CA LEU A 172 -23.57 20.92 6.22
C LEU A 172 -24.40 21.01 4.95
N GLY A 173 -24.03 21.92 4.06
CA GLY A 173 -24.62 22.00 2.72
C GLY A 173 -24.39 20.70 1.95
N SER A 174 -25.36 20.33 1.12
CA SER A 174 -25.15 19.29 0.11
C SER A 174 -24.10 19.74 -0.90
N PRO A 175 -23.33 18.82 -1.51
CA PRO A 175 -22.38 19.16 -2.56
C PRO A 175 -23.05 20.01 -3.64
N LYS A 176 -22.37 21.06 -4.13
CA LYS A 176 -22.94 21.85 -5.23
C LYS A 176 -23.09 20.97 -6.45
N THR A 177 -24.27 21.02 -7.05
CA THR A 177 -24.59 20.24 -8.23
C THR A 177 -24.24 21.05 -9.48
N SER A 178 -23.61 20.39 -10.44
CA SER A 178 -23.50 20.88 -11.81
C SER A 178 -24.20 19.91 -12.77
N SER A 179 -24.35 20.32 -14.03
CA SER A 179 -24.91 19.49 -15.11
C SER A 179 -24.21 18.13 -15.24
N PHE A 180 -22.92 18.06 -14.90
CA PHE A 180 -22.12 16.83 -14.92
C PHE A 180 -22.14 16.03 -13.60
N GLY A 181 -22.75 16.56 -12.54
CA GLY A 181 -22.69 15.99 -11.19
C GLY A 181 -23.27 14.57 -11.07
N ASP A 182 -24.38 14.28 -11.74
CA ASP A 182 -25.00 12.94 -11.73
C ASP A 182 -24.18 11.94 -12.55
N MET A 183 -23.66 12.37 -13.70
CA MET A 183 -22.76 11.56 -14.55
C MET A 183 -21.48 11.19 -13.81
N LEU A 184 -20.89 12.15 -13.10
CA LEU A 184 -19.69 11.99 -12.29
C LEU A 184 -19.94 11.34 -10.93
N ARG A 185 -21.19 11.16 -10.52
CA ARG A 185 -21.59 10.72 -9.18
C ARG A 185 -20.94 11.54 -8.07
N SER A 186 -20.82 12.85 -8.25
CA SER A 186 -20.03 13.75 -7.38
C SER A 186 -20.41 13.68 -5.90
N LYS A 187 -21.66 13.33 -5.58
CA LYS A 187 -22.16 13.12 -4.21
C LYS A 187 -21.45 11.99 -3.44
N HIS A 188 -20.80 11.05 -4.14
CA HIS A 188 -20.15 9.87 -3.55
C HIS A 188 -18.62 10.03 -3.48
N TRP A 189 -18.09 11.21 -3.79
CA TRP A 189 -16.65 11.43 -3.90
C TRP A 189 -15.98 11.61 -2.54
N GLY A 190 -14.96 10.80 -2.26
CA GLY A 190 -14.05 11.08 -1.15
C GLY A 190 -13.03 12.14 -1.55
N VAL A 191 -13.12 13.34 -0.97
CA VAL A 191 -12.16 14.44 -1.22
C VAL A 191 -11.24 14.62 -0.01
N LYS A 192 -9.93 14.59 -0.25
CA LYS A 192 -8.89 14.80 0.77
C LYS A 192 -7.80 15.73 0.23
N TYR A 193 -7.00 16.34 1.09
CA TYR A 193 -5.76 16.98 0.63
C TYR A 193 -4.83 15.93 0.03
N ALA A 194 -4.19 16.27 -1.08
CA ALA A 194 -3.19 15.40 -1.67
C ALA A 194 -1.94 15.34 -0.76
N PRO A 195 -1.49 14.13 -0.39
CA PRO A 195 -0.22 13.96 0.30
C PRO A 195 0.95 14.28 -0.63
N ASP A 196 2.16 14.43 -0.07
CA ASP A 196 3.37 14.68 -0.87
C ASP A 196 3.61 13.53 -1.87
N PRO A 197 3.99 13.80 -3.14
CA PRO A 197 4.19 12.77 -4.15
C PRO A 197 5.15 11.64 -3.76
N ASN A 198 6.18 11.94 -2.96
CA ASN A 198 7.16 10.95 -2.50
C ASN A 198 6.66 10.12 -1.30
N SER A 199 5.59 10.58 -0.65
CA SER A 199 4.95 9.89 0.47
C SER A 199 3.87 8.88 0.02
N ILE A 200 3.44 8.96 -1.23
CA ILE A 200 2.46 8.05 -1.84
C ILE A 200 3.16 6.74 -2.24
N ILE A 201 2.52 5.62 -1.91
CA ILE A 201 2.95 4.29 -2.33
C ILE A 201 2.14 3.91 -3.57
N TRP A 202 2.65 4.29 -4.74
CA TRP A 202 1.97 4.12 -6.03
C TRP A 202 1.60 2.67 -6.35
N GLU A 203 2.41 1.71 -5.89
CA GLU A 203 2.17 0.27 -6.03
C GLU A 203 0.88 -0.19 -5.33
N ASN A 204 0.49 0.49 -4.23
CA ASN A 204 -0.64 0.08 -3.38
C ASN A 204 -1.97 0.72 -3.79
N LEU A 205 -1.96 1.71 -4.70
CA LEU A 205 -3.17 2.43 -5.12
C LEU A 205 -4.20 1.53 -5.82
N THR A 206 -3.78 0.37 -6.30
CA THR A 206 -4.64 -0.63 -6.94
C THR A 206 -5.56 -1.34 -5.93
N VAL A 207 -5.11 -1.44 -4.67
CA VAL A 207 -5.85 -2.12 -3.61
C VAL A 207 -6.85 -1.13 -3.01
N GLN A 208 -8.13 -1.34 -3.30
CA GLN A 208 -9.19 -0.39 -2.95
C GLN A 208 -10.44 -1.08 -2.40
N GLY A 209 -11.24 -0.29 -1.65
CA GLY A 209 -12.61 -0.62 -1.27
C GLY A 209 -12.73 -1.98 -0.58
N PHE A 210 -13.59 -2.84 -1.14
CA PHE A 210 -13.87 -4.16 -0.56
C PHE A 210 -12.65 -5.08 -0.55
N SER A 211 -11.82 -5.08 -1.60
CA SER A 211 -10.62 -5.92 -1.66
C SER A 211 -9.61 -5.55 -0.57
N TRP A 212 -9.50 -4.25 -0.25
CA TRP A 212 -8.67 -3.79 0.85
C TRP A 212 -9.21 -4.27 2.21
N TRP A 213 -10.53 -4.12 2.44
CA TRP A 213 -11.17 -4.59 3.68
C TRP A 213 -11.01 -6.09 3.91
N VAL A 214 -11.21 -6.91 2.87
CA VAL A 214 -10.97 -8.36 2.96
C VAL A 214 -9.52 -8.65 3.34
N LYS A 215 -8.56 -7.97 2.70
CA LYS A 215 -7.13 -8.13 3.00
C LYS A 215 -6.82 -7.80 4.46
N VAL A 216 -7.31 -6.67 4.96
CA VAL A 216 -7.14 -6.22 6.35
C VAL A 216 -7.77 -7.19 7.34
N ILE A 217 -8.99 -7.66 7.08
CA ILE A 217 -9.67 -8.63 7.95
C ILE A 217 -8.88 -9.94 8.01
N VAL A 218 -8.45 -10.47 6.87
CA VAL A 218 -7.69 -11.72 6.81
C VAL A 218 -6.35 -11.58 7.54
N LEU A 219 -5.60 -10.51 7.28
CA LEU A 219 -4.30 -10.27 7.92
C LEU A 219 -4.43 -10.08 9.43
N ASN A 220 -5.38 -9.27 9.89
CA ASN A 220 -5.59 -9.06 11.32
C ASN A 220 -6.15 -10.29 12.04
N THR A 221 -6.98 -11.08 11.36
CA THR A 221 -7.43 -12.39 11.89
C THR A 221 -6.26 -13.35 12.02
N PHE A 222 -5.40 -13.43 11.00
CA PHE A 222 -4.19 -14.26 11.03
C PHE A 222 -3.22 -13.81 12.13
N LEU A 223 -2.97 -12.50 12.25
CA LEU A 223 -2.12 -11.93 13.28
C LEU A 223 -2.69 -12.23 14.67
N PHE A 224 -4.00 -12.07 14.87
CA PHE A 224 -4.66 -12.40 16.12
C PHE A 224 -4.49 -13.87 16.49
N ILE A 225 -4.71 -14.79 15.55
CA ILE A 225 -4.52 -16.23 15.76
C ILE A 225 -3.06 -16.52 16.13
N LEU A 226 -2.11 -15.98 15.37
CA LEU A 226 -0.69 -16.17 15.60
C LEU A 226 -0.30 -15.67 16.99
N LEU A 227 -0.65 -14.44 17.34
CA LEU A 227 -0.34 -13.85 18.65
C LEU A 227 -1.05 -14.58 19.79
N PHE A 228 -2.28 -15.04 19.60
CA PHE A 228 -3.03 -15.81 20.61
C PHE A 228 -2.33 -17.12 20.96
N PHE A 229 -1.97 -17.93 19.95
CA PHE A 229 -1.26 -19.19 20.18
C PHE A 229 0.18 -18.97 20.69
N PHE A 230 0.87 -17.95 20.20
CA PHE A 230 2.26 -17.72 20.56
C PHE A 230 2.44 -17.07 21.95
N SER A 231 1.48 -16.23 22.37
CA SER A 231 1.49 -15.61 23.72
C SER A 231 1.10 -16.58 24.84
N THR A 232 0.41 -17.68 24.51
CA THR A 232 -0.06 -18.66 25.49
C THR A 232 0.53 -20.04 25.21
N PRO A 233 1.81 -20.28 25.58
CA PRO A 233 2.49 -21.55 25.29
C PRO A 233 1.78 -22.78 25.86
N SER A 234 1.02 -22.66 26.96
CA SER A 234 0.22 -23.76 27.52
C SER A 234 -0.91 -24.23 26.59
N ILE A 235 -1.54 -23.34 25.82
CA ILE A 235 -2.56 -23.69 24.83
C ILE A 235 -1.92 -24.50 23.68
N VAL A 236 -0.72 -24.10 23.25
CA VAL A 236 0.04 -24.81 22.20
C VAL A 236 0.43 -26.21 22.68
N VAL A 237 0.99 -26.34 23.88
CA VAL A 237 1.37 -27.65 24.46
C VAL A 237 0.15 -28.57 24.59
N ASN A 238 -0.97 -28.08 25.13
CA ASN A 238 -2.20 -28.86 25.27
C ASN A 238 -2.82 -29.27 23.93
N THR A 239 -2.67 -28.43 22.89
CA THR A 239 -3.15 -28.75 21.54
C THR A 239 -2.27 -29.79 20.86
N ILE A 240 -0.94 -29.69 20.98
CA ILE A 240 0.03 -30.66 20.44
C ILE A 240 -0.17 -32.04 21.11
N ASP A 241 -0.42 -32.06 22.42
CA ASP A 241 -0.71 -33.29 23.16
C ASP A 241 -1.99 -33.98 22.66
N LYS A 242 -3.04 -33.21 22.38
CA LYS A 242 -4.30 -33.72 21.78
C LYS A 242 -4.11 -34.35 20.38
N PHE A 243 -3.09 -33.94 19.63
CA PHE A 243 -2.75 -34.52 18.32
C PHE A 243 -1.83 -35.75 18.41
N ASN A 244 -1.60 -36.30 19.61
CA ASN A 244 -0.77 -37.50 19.85
C ASN A 244 0.68 -37.34 19.34
N VAL A 245 1.16 -36.10 19.22
CA VAL A 245 2.56 -35.75 18.86
C VAL A 245 3.44 -35.72 20.12
N THR A 246 2.97 -36.27 21.24
CA THR A 246 3.54 -36.08 22.58
C THR A 246 4.71 -36.98 22.95
N LYS A 247 5.00 -38.05 22.19
CA LYS A 247 6.12 -38.96 22.46
C LYS A 247 7.51 -38.29 22.56
N PRO A 248 7.82 -37.20 21.83
CA PRO A 248 9.09 -36.46 21.98
C PRO A 248 9.08 -35.47 23.16
N VAL A 249 7.92 -35.06 23.68
CA VAL A 249 7.81 -34.00 24.71
C VAL A 249 8.00 -34.57 26.12
N GLU A 250 7.52 -35.79 26.40
CA GLU A 250 7.80 -36.48 27.67
C GLU A 250 9.31 -36.75 27.85
N SER A 251 10.05 -36.96 26.76
CA SER A 251 11.51 -37.11 26.80
C SER A 251 12.28 -35.80 27.00
N LEU A 252 11.62 -34.64 26.88
CA LEU A 252 12.21 -33.30 27.07
C LEU A 252 12.00 -32.75 28.48
N ASN A 253 11.48 -33.56 29.41
CA ASN A 253 11.19 -33.21 30.80
C ASN A 253 12.46 -33.07 31.67
N SER A 254 13.48 -32.39 31.14
CA SER A 254 14.65 -31.99 31.89
C SER A 254 14.35 -30.70 32.66
N PRO A 255 14.85 -30.56 33.91
CA PRO A 255 14.63 -29.35 34.72
C PRO A 255 15.19 -28.08 34.06
N ILE A 256 16.15 -28.22 33.14
CA ILE A 256 16.69 -27.12 32.34
C ILE A 256 15.64 -26.63 31.35
N ILE A 257 15.01 -27.52 30.58
CA ILE A 257 14.02 -27.11 29.57
C ILE A 257 12.80 -26.48 30.25
N THR A 258 12.29 -27.05 31.34
CA THR A 258 11.08 -26.54 31.99
C THR A 258 11.30 -25.18 32.69
N GLN A 259 12.52 -24.88 33.14
CA GLN A 259 12.85 -23.60 33.81
C GLN A 259 13.29 -22.50 32.82
N PHE A 260 14.00 -22.85 31.74
CA PHE A 260 14.56 -21.86 30.81
C PHE A 260 13.66 -21.58 29.60
N LEU A 261 12.85 -22.55 29.16
CA LEU A 261 12.00 -22.41 27.97
C LEU A 261 10.97 -21.28 28.10
N PRO A 262 10.28 -21.06 29.24
CA PRO A 262 9.35 -19.93 29.37
C PRO A 262 10.04 -18.57 29.19
N THR A 263 11.21 -18.39 29.80
CA THR A 263 11.99 -17.15 29.70
C THR A 263 12.51 -16.95 28.29
N LEU A 264 13.07 -17.99 27.67
CA LEU A 264 13.54 -17.94 26.28
C LEU A 264 12.39 -17.59 25.31
N LEU A 265 11.22 -18.22 25.50
CA LEU A 265 10.04 -17.97 24.67
C LEU A 265 9.57 -16.52 24.78
N LEU A 266 9.54 -15.96 26.00
CA LEU A 266 9.22 -14.54 26.21
C LEU A 266 10.23 -13.60 25.51
N TRP A 267 11.52 -13.93 25.53
CA TRP A 267 12.56 -13.15 24.85
C TRP A 267 12.41 -13.22 23.32
N THR A 268 12.15 -14.41 22.78
CA THR A 268 11.88 -14.58 21.36
C THR A 268 10.60 -13.86 20.93
N PHE A 269 9.56 -13.87 21.75
CA PHE A 269 8.32 -13.15 21.44
C PHE A 269 8.53 -11.64 21.45
N SER A 270 9.23 -11.12 22.46
CA SER A 270 9.52 -9.69 22.58
C SER A 270 10.32 -9.16 21.39
N SER A 271 11.26 -9.95 20.86
CA SER A 271 12.03 -9.56 19.67
C SER A 271 11.28 -9.79 18.35
N LEU A 272 10.41 -10.79 18.27
CA LEU A 272 9.68 -11.16 17.06
C LEU A 272 8.41 -10.31 16.84
N LEU A 273 7.73 -9.89 17.91
CA LEU A 273 6.46 -9.17 17.81
C LEU A 273 6.56 -7.88 16.98
N PRO A 274 7.57 -7.00 17.16
CA PRO A 274 7.70 -5.80 16.32
C PRO A 274 7.82 -6.12 14.83
N LEU A 275 8.50 -7.22 14.48
CA LEU A 275 8.65 -7.67 13.10
C LEU A 275 7.30 -8.18 12.54
N LEU A 276 6.57 -8.97 13.33
CA LEU A 276 5.26 -9.49 12.92
C LEU A 276 4.24 -8.37 12.69
N VAL A 277 4.18 -7.39 13.60
CA VAL A 277 3.30 -6.23 13.45
C VAL A 277 3.70 -5.41 12.23
N TYR A 278 5.00 -5.13 12.06
CA TYR A 278 5.51 -4.41 10.88
C TYR A 278 5.14 -5.10 9.57
N TYR A 279 5.39 -6.41 9.45
CA TYR A 279 5.04 -7.15 8.24
C TYR A 279 3.53 -7.24 8.02
N SER A 280 2.72 -7.34 9.08
CA SER A 280 1.26 -7.29 8.97
C SER A 280 0.80 -5.98 8.34
N VAL A 281 1.28 -4.84 8.87
CA VAL A 281 0.92 -3.50 8.39
C VAL A 281 1.45 -3.25 6.97
N PHE A 282 2.66 -3.71 6.66
CA PHE A 282 3.20 -3.65 5.30
C PHE A 282 2.32 -4.42 4.30
N LEU A 283 1.83 -5.59 4.69
CA LEU A 283 0.93 -6.39 3.88
C LEU A 283 -0.47 -5.76 3.74
N GLU A 284 -0.94 -4.91 4.66
CA GLU A 284 -2.21 -4.19 4.50
C GLU A 284 -2.23 -3.26 3.28
N ALA A 285 -1.06 -2.90 2.75
CA ALA A 285 -0.89 -2.09 1.53
C ALA A 285 -1.59 -0.72 1.62
N HIS A 286 -1.21 0.07 2.64
CA HIS A 286 -1.66 1.45 2.78
C HIS A 286 -1.19 2.33 1.59
N TRP A 287 -1.97 3.35 1.22
CA TRP A 287 -1.64 4.24 0.11
C TRP A 287 -0.56 5.28 0.43
N THR A 288 -0.34 5.59 1.70
CA THR A 288 0.67 6.57 2.12
C THR A 288 1.59 5.99 3.18
N ARG A 289 2.87 6.40 3.13
CA ARG A 289 3.85 6.03 4.16
C ARG A 289 3.45 6.54 5.54
N SER A 290 2.77 7.69 5.61
CA SER A 290 2.29 8.23 6.89
C SER A 290 1.20 7.36 7.52
N SER A 291 0.25 6.85 6.73
CA SER A 291 -0.76 5.91 7.23
C SER A 291 -0.14 4.58 7.66
N GLU A 292 0.83 4.06 6.91
CA GLU A 292 1.57 2.85 7.27
C GLU A 292 2.31 3.02 8.61
N ASN A 293 3.05 4.13 8.77
CA ASN A 293 3.74 4.44 10.00
C ASN A 293 2.78 4.57 11.19
N ARG A 294 1.63 5.24 11.00
CA ARG A 294 0.61 5.38 12.06
C ARG A 294 -0.02 4.05 12.46
N ALA A 295 -0.17 3.11 11.53
CA ALA A 295 -0.69 1.78 11.82
C ALA A 295 0.35 0.85 12.47
N THR A 296 1.65 1.13 12.26
CA THR A 296 2.76 0.37 12.85
C THR A 296 3.05 0.78 14.30
N MET A 297 2.80 2.06 14.65
CA MET A 297 2.95 2.61 16.00
C MET A 297 1.83 2.16 16.94
#